data_AF-A0A0Q4EGS7-F1
#
_entry.id   AF-A0A0Q4EGS7-F1
#
_cell.length_a   1.000
_cell.length_b   1.000
_cell.length_c   1.000
_cell.angle_alpha   90.00
_cell.angle_beta   90.00
_cell.angle_gamma   90.00
#
_symmetry.space_group_name_H-M   'P 1'
#
loop_
_entity.id
_entity.type
_entity.pdbx_description
1 polymer ?
#
loop_
_entity_poly.entity_id
_entity_poly.type
_entity_poly.pdbx_seq_one_letter_code
_entity_poly.pdbx_strand_id
1 'polypeptide(L)'
;MVAEANRPLIIRVGKHLRGVFDRMIASSSLVANDPVLDVRDFAWTAGLRENWAAIRDEAVRVALQGKASPSLATISPDHRSIAEVDKWRSFFLYGYGYPIEESLARCPHTASAVARIPGLNSAFFSILAPGTHIPEHRGVTKGLITCHLGLIVPRDGDVRMRVHDRTVRWAEGETLVFDDTYQHEVWNDTNGTRVVLLIQFERPLRNPGKWIADLFLGVVRRSAFVQDAVRNIGSWNAAVKQLDV
;
A
#
# COMPACT_ATOMS: atom_id res chain seq x y z
N MET A 1 31.03 7.73 -4.31
CA MET A 1 31.05 6.75 -5.42
C MET A 1 31.60 5.38 -5.00
N VAL A 2 31.16 4.79 -3.87
CA VAL A 2 31.70 3.50 -3.38
C VAL A 2 30.62 2.47 -3.01
N ALA A 3 29.32 2.80 -3.15
CA ALA A 3 28.24 1.91 -2.73
C ALA A 3 27.65 0.99 -3.83
N GLU A 4 28.17 1.00 -5.05
CA GLU A 4 27.60 0.22 -6.17
C GLU A 4 28.29 -1.12 -6.45
N ALA A 5 29.47 -1.38 -5.87
CA ALA A 5 30.32 -2.49 -6.33
C ALA A 5 29.96 -3.88 -5.78
N ASN A 6 29.09 -3.99 -4.78
CA ASN A 6 28.77 -5.27 -4.11
C ASN A 6 27.26 -5.58 -4.03
N ARG A 7 26.50 -5.25 -5.07
CA ARG A 7 25.12 -5.75 -5.21
C ARG A 7 25.13 -7.11 -5.93
N PRO A 8 24.56 -8.18 -5.35
CA PRO A 8 24.60 -9.52 -5.94
C PRO A 8 24.03 -9.53 -7.36
N LEU A 9 24.62 -10.34 -8.24
CA LEU A 9 24.31 -10.46 -9.68
C LEU A 9 22.79 -10.58 -9.97
N ILE A 10 22.06 -11.16 -9.01
CA ILE A 10 20.60 -11.35 -9.02
C ILE A 10 19.82 -10.01 -9.10
N ILE A 11 20.35 -8.92 -8.56
CA ILE A 11 19.73 -7.58 -8.60
C ILE A 11 19.94 -6.91 -9.97
N ARG A 12 21.09 -7.18 -10.62
CA ARG A 12 21.44 -6.60 -11.93
C ARG A 12 20.67 -7.29 -13.06
N VAL A 13 20.57 -8.62 -13.01
CA VAL A 13 19.76 -9.44 -13.93
C VAL A 13 18.26 -9.23 -13.65
N GLY A 14 17.87 -9.07 -12.38
CA GLY A 14 16.49 -8.82 -11.96
C GLY A 14 15.86 -7.57 -12.57
N LYS A 15 16.62 -6.47 -12.78
CA LYS A 15 16.10 -5.26 -13.44
C LYS A 15 15.70 -5.49 -14.90
N HIS A 16 16.49 -6.27 -15.65
CA HIS A 16 16.20 -6.58 -17.06
C HIS A 16 15.06 -7.59 -17.21
N LEU A 17 15.04 -8.62 -16.34
CA LEU A 17 13.93 -9.57 -16.30
C LEU A 17 12.62 -8.89 -15.91
N ARG A 18 12.64 -7.94 -14.96
CA ARG A 18 11.45 -7.21 -14.52
C ARG A 18 10.76 -6.48 -15.67
N GLY A 19 11.49 -5.79 -16.54
CA GLY A 19 10.88 -5.11 -17.69
C GLY A 19 10.21 -6.07 -18.69
N VAL A 20 10.73 -7.30 -18.83
CA VAL A 20 10.09 -8.35 -19.65
C VAL A 20 8.85 -8.91 -18.96
N PHE A 21 8.93 -9.22 -17.67
CA PHE A 21 7.80 -9.68 -16.87
C PHE A 21 6.67 -8.63 -16.84
N ASP A 22 7.00 -7.36 -16.61
CA ASP A 22 6.04 -6.26 -16.59
C ASP A 22 5.33 -6.14 -17.95
N ARG A 23 6.05 -6.23 -19.07
CA ARG A 23 5.44 -6.20 -20.42
C ARG A 23 4.49 -7.37 -20.67
N MET A 24 4.86 -8.57 -20.22
CA MET A 24 4.03 -9.76 -20.38
C MET A 24 2.79 -9.72 -19.48
N ILE A 25 2.90 -9.21 -18.26
CA ILE A 25 1.75 -8.97 -17.38
C ILE A 25 0.87 -7.88 -17.99
N ALA A 26 1.46 -6.79 -18.50
CA ALA A 26 0.74 -5.68 -19.13
C ALA A 26 -0.09 -6.14 -20.33
N SER A 27 0.47 -6.98 -21.20
CA SER A 27 -0.22 -7.50 -22.39
C SER A 27 -1.38 -8.44 -22.06
N SER A 28 -1.37 -9.01 -20.84
CA SER A 28 -2.44 -9.84 -20.32
C SER A 28 -3.44 -9.07 -19.46
N SER A 29 -3.30 -7.75 -19.30
CA SER A 29 -4.21 -6.97 -18.45
C SER A 29 -5.59 -6.82 -19.07
N LEU A 30 -6.61 -6.98 -18.22
CA LEU A 30 -8.02 -6.76 -18.55
C LEU A 30 -8.48 -5.33 -18.25
N VAL A 31 -7.61 -4.52 -17.63
CA VAL A 31 -7.81 -3.09 -17.35
C VAL A 31 -6.71 -2.29 -18.04
N ALA A 32 -6.87 -0.96 -18.09
CA ALA A 32 -5.86 -0.10 -18.67
C ALA A 32 -4.48 -0.26 -17.99
N ASN A 33 -3.43 0.07 -18.74
CA ASN A 33 -2.05 0.09 -18.23
C ASN A 33 -1.58 1.53 -17.91
N ASP A 34 -2.52 2.47 -17.85
CA ASP A 34 -2.26 3.87 -17.51
C ASP A 34 -1.77 4.02 -16.05
N PRO A 35 -1.00 5.07 -15.74
CA PRO A 35 -0.51 5.31 -14.39
C PRO A 35 -1.65 5.51 -13.38
N VAL A 36 -2.73 6.18 -13.80
CA VAL A 36 -3.95 6.38 -13.01
C VAL A 36 -5.10 5.70 -13.74
N LEU A 37 -5.84 4.87 -13.04
CA LEU A 37 -6.88 4.02 -13.61
C LEU A 37 -8.27 4.54 -13.28
N ASP A 38 -9.25 4.19 -14.12
CA ASP A 38 -10.63 4.55 -13.89
C ASP A 38 -11.23 3.69 -12.77
N VAL A 39 -11.77 4.35 -11.74
CA VAL A 39 -12.40 3.68 -10.60
C VAL A 39 -13.59 2.81 -11.02
N ARG A 40 -14.23 3.12 -12.16
CA ARG A 40 -15.38 2.38 -12.71
C ARG A 40 -15.02 0.98 -13.17
N ASP A 41 -13.76 0.71 -13.49
CA ASP A 41 -13.26 -0.63 -13.80
C ASP A 41 -13.23 -1.53 -12.54
N PHE A 42 -13.39 -0.93 -11.35
CA PHE A 42 -13.30 -1.58 -10.06
C PHE A 42 -14.57 -1.33 -9.24
N ALA A 43 -15.70 -1.91 -9.66
CA ALA A 43 -17.02 -1.66 -9.06
C ALA A 43 -17.08 -1.85 -7.52
N TRP A 44 -16.24 -2.71 -6.95
CA TRP A 44 -16.13 -2.93 -5.50
C TRP A 44 -15.70 -1.67 -4.72
N THR A 45 -15.08 -0.69 -5.39
CA THR A 45 -14.69 0.59 -4.78
C THR A 45 -15.91 1.41 -4.34
N ALA A 46 -17.08 1.21 -4.95
CA ALA A 46 -18.32 1.85 -4.50
C ALA A 46 -18.67 1.51 -3.05
N GLY A 47 -18.54 0.24 -2.64
CA GLY A 47 -18.80 -0.17 -1.27
C GLY A 47 -17.86 0.48 -0.25
N LEU A 48 -16.62 0.78 -0.64
CA LEU A 48 -15.69 1.56 0.20
C LEU A 48 -16.17 3.00 0.36
N ARG A 49 -16.57 3.63 -0.75
CA ARG A 49 -17.07 5.02 -0.75
C ARG A 49 -18.39 5.15 -0.01
N GLU A 50 -19.25 4.14 0.00
CA GLU A 50 -20.49 4.15 0.80
C GLU A 50 -20.22 4.06 2.31
N ASN A 51 -19.18 3.33 2.71
CA ASN A 51 -18.88 3.06 4.13
C ASN A 51 -17.71 3.91 4.67
N TRP A 52 -17.25 4.90 3.91
CA TRP A 52 -15.99 5.61 4.19
C TRP A 52 -15.96 6.28 5.56
N ALA A 53 -17.09 6.83 6.03
CA ALA A 53 -17.16 7.52 7.31
C ALA A 53 -16.94 6.53 8.48
N ALA A 54 -17.55 5.34 8.43
CA ALA A 54 -17.33 4.31 9.43
C ALA A 54 -15.88 3.82 9.43
N ILE A 55 -15.29 3.64 8.24
CA ILE A 55 -13.87 3.28 8.07
C ILE A 55 -12.96 4.38 8.66
N ARG A 56 -13.26 5.65 8.38
CA ARG A 56 -12.53 6.80 8.93
C ARG A 56 -12.61 6.81 10.45
N ASP A 57 -13.78 6.59 11.03
CA ASP A 57 -13.97 6.65 12.48
C ASP A 57 -13.19 5.52 13.20
N GLU A 58 -13.10 4.34 12.59
CA GLU A 58 -12.20 3.27 13.04
C GLU A 58 -10.73 3.67 12.90
N ALA A 59 -10.35 4.23 11.75
CA ALA A 59 -8.99 4.72 11.52
C ALA A 59 -8.59 5.76 12.56
N VAL A 60 -9.44 6.75 12.87
CA VAL A 60 -9.20 7.75 13.93
C VAL A 60 -8.93 7.07 15.26
N ARG A 61 -9.75 6.08 15.63
CA ARG A 61 -9.62 5.35 16.90
C ARG A 61 -8.30 4.60 17.02
N VAL A 62 -7.81 3.98 15.94
CA VAL A 62 -6.59 3.14 16.00
C VAL A 62 -5.31 3.85 15.57
N ALA A 63 -5.40 4.83 14.67
CA ALA A 63 -4.26 5.53 14.06
C ALA A 63 -3.82 6.78 14.83
N LEU A 64 -4.77 7.46 15.48
CA LEU A 64 -4.54 8.73 16.19
C LEU A 64 -4.48 8.58 17.71
N GLN A 65 -4.73 7.38 18.25
CA GLN A 65 -4.54 7.08 19.67
C GLN A 65 -3.21 6.35 19.91
N GLY A 66 -2.25 7.04 20.52
CA GLY A 66 -1.00 6.45 21.05
C GLY A 66 0.03 5.95 20.02
N LYS A 67 1.08 5.26 20.51
CA LYS A 67 2.13 4.59 19.69
C LYS A 67 1.58 3.38 18.91
N ALA A 68 0.27 3.32 18.63
CA ALA A 68 -0.45 2.18 18.07
C ALA A 68 -0.29 1.99 16.55
N SER A 69 0.71 2.62 15.91
CA SER A 69 1.13 2.23 14.55
C SER A 69 2.65 2.24 14.39
N PRO A 70 3.29 1.17 13.89
CA PRO A 70 4.73 1.14 13.67
C PRO A 70 5.10 2.08 12.51
N SER A 71 6.30 2.64 12.59
CA SER A 71 6.92 3.33 11.45
C SER A 71 7.09 2.34 10.30
N LEU A 72 6.74 2.73 9.07
CA LEU A 72 6.88 1.82 7.93
C LEU A 72 8.35 1.44 7.67
N ALA A 73 9.30 2.31 8.07
CA ALA A 73 10.73 2.01 8.05
C ALA A 73 11.11 0.83 8.96
N THR A 74 10.43 0.60 10.08
CA THR A 74 10.79 -0.52 10.96
C THR A 74 10.28 -1.85 10.42
N ILE A 75 9.13 -1.83 9.74
CA ILE A 75 8.39 -3.01 9.29
C ILE A 75 8.85 -3.51 7.91
N SER A 76 9.01 -2.59 6.95
CA SER A 76 9.22 -2.92 5.54
C SER A 76 10.62 -2.48 5.10
N PRO A 77 11.52 -3.40 4.71
CA PRO A 77 12.85 -3.03 4.27
C PRO A 77 12.85 -2.24 2.95
N ASP A 78 11.84 -2.41 2.09
CA ASP A 78 11.69 -1.61 0.84
C ASP A 78 11.46 -0.13 1.16
N HIS A 79 10.76 0.16 2.26
CA HIS A 79 10.42 1.52 2.67
C HIS A 79 11.42 2.13 3.67
N ARG A 80 12.39 1.37 4.19
CA ARG A 80 13.47 1.87 5.07
C ARG A 80 14.26 3.03 4.49
N SER A 81 14.41 3.06 3.17
CA SER A 81 15.20 4.08 2.48
C SER A 81 14.42 5.34 2.13
N ILE A 82 13.11 5.35 2.35
CA ILE A 82 12.16 6.35 1.81
C ILE A 82 11.37 7.02 2.95
N ALA A 83 11.13 6.31 4.06
CA ALA A 83 10.42 6.84 5.21
C ALA A 83 11.38 7.45 6.24
N GLU A 84 11.26 8.76 6.50
CA GLU A 84 11.80 9.33 7.74
C GLU A 84 11.09 8.68 8.94
N VAL A 85 11.86 8.32 9.98
CA VAL A 85 11.35 7.66 11.19
C VAL A 85 10.19 8.47 11.78
N ASP A 86 9.10 7.80 12.13
CA ASP A 86 7.87 8.33 12.75
C ASP A 86 6.98 9.29 11.93
N LYS A 87 7.40 9.70 10.72
CA LYS A 87 6.58 10.54 9.84
C LYS A 87 5.62 9.78 8.93
N TRP A 88 5.92 8.51 8.67
CA TRP A 88 5.06 7.61 7.90
C TRP A 88 4.79 6.33 8.70
N ARG A 89 3.55 6.19 9.17
CA ARG A 89 3.09 5.07 9.98
C ARG A 89 2.01 4.28 9.23
N SER A 90 1.96 2.96 9.49
CA SER A 90 0.99 2.07 8.84
C SER A 90 0.32 1.14 9.84
N PHE A 91 -1.01 1.22 9.95
CA PHE A 91 -1.80 0.27 10.73
C PHE A 91 -2.32 -0.86 9.83
N PHE A 92 -1.69 -2.04 9.88
CA PHE A 92 -2.00 -3.14 8.99
C PHE A 92 -3.22 -3.96 9.45
N LEU A 93 -4.14 -4.19 8.52
CA LEU A 93 -5.28 -5.11 8.64
C LEU A 93 -4.99 -6.42 7.89
N TYR A 94 -4.38 -6.29 6.71
CA TYR A 94 -3.84 -7.37 5.91
C TYR A 94 -2.43 -7.02 5.44
N GLY A 95 -1.49 -7.95 5.59
CA GLY A 95 -0.14 -7.85 5.06
C GLY A 95 0.19 -9.03 4.17
N TYR A 96 0.48 -8.79 2.89
CA TYR A 96 0.89 -9.81 1.91
C TYR A 96 -0.01 -11.07 1.88
N GLY A 97 -1.32 -10.85 1.92
CA GLY A 97 -2.37 -11.86 1.86
C GLY A 97 -2.66 -12.55 3.20
N TYR A 98 -2.03 -12.11 4.30
CA TYR A 98 -2.29 -12.62 5.64
C TYR A 98 -3.11 -11.61 6.45
N PRO A 99 -4.24 -12.05 7.06
CA PRO A 99 -5.00 -11.20 7.96
C PRO A 99 -4.23 -10.98 9.26
N ILE A 100 -4.47 -9.84 9.88
CA ILE A 100 -4.01 -9.52 11.22
C ILE A 100 -5.25 -9.46 12.11
N GLU A 101 -5.59 -10.61 12.70
CA GLU A 101 -6.86 -10.85 13.39
C GLU A 101 -7.16 -9.78 14.46
N GLU A 102 -6.15 -9.34 15.21
CA GLU A 102 -6.30 -8.29 16.21
C GLU A 102 -6.70 -6.94 15.61
N SER A 103 -6.05 -6.53 14.52
CA SER A 103 -6.38 -5.29 13.82
C SER A 103 -7.78 -5.34 13.22
N LEU A 104 -8.17 -6.49 12.66
CA LEU A 104 -9.51 -6.72 12.11
C LEU A 104 -10.59 -6.68 13.19
N ALA A 105 -10.34 -7.27 14.36
CA ALA A 105 -11.25 -7.21 15.49
C ALA A 105 -11.47 -5.78 16.01
N ARG A 106 -10.46 -4.91 15.92
CA ARG A 106 -10.55 -3.49 16.30
C ARG A 106 -11.24 -2.61 15.25
N CYS A 107 -11.32 -3.08 14.01
CA CYS A 107 -11.87 -2.35 12.87
C CYS A 107 -12.93 -3.19 12.10
N PRO A 108 -14.04 -3.59 12.74
CA PRO A 108 -15.03 -4.50 12.16
C PRO A 108 -15.68 -3.97 10.86
N HIS A 109 -15.93 -2.67 10.72
CA HIS A 109 -16.47 -2.10 9.49
C HIS A 109 -15.45 -2.17 8.36
N THR A 110 -14.19 -1.82 8.65
CA THR A 110 -13.11 -1.91 7.68
C THR A 110 -12.83 -3.36 7.30
N ALA A 111 -12.84 -4.29 8.26
CA ALA A 111 -12.69 -5.72 8.02
C ALA A 111 -13.76 -6.26 7.07
N SER A 112 -15.04 -5.92 7.31
CA SER A 112 -16.16 -6.29 6.45
C SER A 112 -16.02 -5.71 5.04
N ALA A 113 -15.55 -4.47 4.92
CA ALA A 113 -15.34 -3.81 3.64
C ALA A 113 -14.21 -4.44 2.82
N VAL A 114 -13.04 -4.69 3.44
CA VAL A 114 -11.88 -5.24 2.73
C VAL A 114 -12.05 -6.72 2.39
N ALA A 115 -12.84 -7.48 3.15
CA ALA A 115 -13.15 -8.88 2.86
C ALA A 115 -13.87 -9.08 1.52
N ARG A 116 -14.50 -8.04 0.97
CA ARG A 116 -15.21 -8.07 -0.32
C ARG A 116 -14.31 -7.73 -1.52
N ILE A 117 -13.04 -7.39 -1.28
CA ILE A 117 -12.13 -6.94 -2.32
C ILE A 117 -11.55 -8.16 -3.06
N PRO A 118 -11.75 -8.28 -4.39
CA PRO A 118 -11.22 -9.40 -5.15
C PRO A 118 -9.70 -9.36 -5.18
N GLY A 119 -9.06 -10.50 -4.90
CA GLY A 119 -7.60 -10.63 -4.94
C GLY A 119 -6.88 -9.72 -3.93
N LEU A 120 -7.46 -9.46 -2.76
CA LEU A 120 -6.84 -8.63 -1.73
C LEU A 120 -5.45 -9.16 -1.35
N ASN A 121 -4.43 -8.32 -1.53
CA ASN A 121 -3.07 -8.61 -1.11
C ASN A 121 -2.71 -7.85 0.18
N SER A 122 -3.03 -6.57 0.32
CA SER A 122 -2.72 -5.82 1.53
C SER A 122 -3.75 -4.72 1.75
N ALA A 123 -4.04 -4.42 3.02
CA ALA A 123 -4.91 -3.34 3.42
C ALA A 123 -4.39 -2.75 4.73
N PHE A 124 -4.16 -1.44 4.76
CA PHE A 124 -3.69 -0.74 5.95
C PHE A 124 -4.04 0.74 5.92
N PHE A 125 -4.21 1.34 7.10
CA PHE A 125 -4.29 2.79 7.20
C PHE A 125 -2.90 3.39 7.04
N SER A 126 -2.67 4.15 5.97
CA SER A 126 -1.44 4.90 5.75
C SER A 126 -1.57 6.31 6.29
N ILE A 127 -0.75 6.60 7.29
CA ILE A 127 -0.76 7.86 8.04
C ILE A 127 0.48 8.66 7.65
N LEU A 128 0.27 9.84 7.07
CA LEU A 128 1.33 10.72 6.63
C LEU A 128 1.31 12.01 7.45
N ALA A 129 2.36 12.22 8.24
CA ALA A 129 2.49 13.39 9.12
C ALA A 129 2.62 14.70 8.31
N PRO A 130 2.36 15.86 8.94
CA PRO A 130 2.60 17.18 8.36
C PRO A 130 4.02 17.34 7.82
N GLY A 131 4.17 18.07 6.71
CA GLY A 131 5.48 18.37 6.09
C GLY A 131 6.25 17.14 5.59
N THR A 132 5.60 16.00 5.41
CA THR A 132 6.28 14.77 4.98
C THR A 132 6.35 14.67 3.47
N HIS A 133 7.54 14.33 2.97
CA HIS A 133 7.79 14.00 1.58
C HIS A 133 8.26 12.55 1.48
N ILE A 134 7.53 11.74 0.71
CA ILE A 134 7.93 10.38 0.35
C ILE A 134 8.61 10.49 -1.03
N PRO A 135 9.93 10.27 -1.13
CA PRO A 135 10.66 10.42 -2.38
C PRO A 135 10.21 9.40 -3.44
N GLU A 136 10.62 9.64 -4.67
CA GLU A 136 10.21 8.83 -5.81
C GLU A 136 10.58 7.35 -5.65
N HIS A 137 9.58 6.47 -5.80
CA HIS A 137 9.72 5.03 -5.70
C HIS A 137 8.78 4.29 -6.66
N ARG A 138 8.89 2.96 -6.70
CA ARG A 138 8.08 2.08 -7.54
C ARG A 138 7.66 0.85 -6.74
N GLY A 139 6.45 0.38 -6.99
CA GLY A 139 5.92 -0.88 -6.52
C GLY A 139 6.73 -2.07 -7.04
N VAL A 140 6.55 -3.20 -6.35
CA VAL A 140 7.38 -4.40 -6.57
C VAL A 140 7.00 -5.18 -7.83
N THR A 141 5.75 -5.11 -8.28
CA THR A 141 5.24 -5.93 -9.39
C THR A 141 4.01 -5.34 -10.07
N LYS A 142 3.92 -5.50 -11.40
CA LYS A 142 2.74 -5.11 -12.19
C LYS A 142 1.53 -6.02 -11.98
N GLY A 143 1.73 -7.15 -11.29
CA GLY A 143 0.66 -8.08 -10.91
C GLY A 143 -0.28 -7.51 -9.85
N LEU A 144 0.04 -6.38 -9.24
CA LEU A 144 -0.82 -5.68 -8.27
C LEU A 144 -1.25 -4.32 -8.81
N ILE A 145 -2.35 -3.82 -8.26
CA ILE A 145 -2.85 -2.45 -8.42
C ILE A 145 -3.07 -1.87 -7.02
N THR A 146 -2.87 -0.58 -6.86
CA THR A 146 -3.09 0.13 -5.60
C THR A 146 -4.34 1.00 -5.68
N CYS A 147 -5.19 0.92 -4.66
CA CYS A 147 -6.34 1.78 -4.44
C CYS A 147 -6.18 2.51 -3.11
N HIS A 148 -6.35 3.83 -3.10
CA HIS A 148 -6.45 4.64 -1.88
C HIS A 148 -7.88 5.13 -1.69
N LEU A 149 -8.46 4.92 -0.51
CA LEU A 149 -9.65 5.65 -0.07
C LEU A 149 -9.22 6.82 0.82
N GLY A 150 -9.62 8.04 0.48
CA GLY A 150 -9.38 9.23 1.31
C GLY A 150 -10.21 9.19 2.59
N LEU A 151 -9.55 9.24 3.75
CA LEU A 151 -10.24 9.20 5.06
C LEU A 151 -10.14 10.54 5.79
N ILE A 152 -8.92 11.09 5.86
CA ILE A 152 -8.63 12.40 6.44
C ILE A 152 -7.71 13.13 5.47
N VAL A 153 -8.18 14.22 4.89
CA VAL A 153 -7.40 15.01 3.91
C VAL A 153 -7.33 16.47 4.39
N PRO A 154 -6.16 16.91 4.89
CA PRO A 154 -5.95 18.29 5.29
C PRO A 154 -6.26 19.29 4.16
N ARG A 155 -6.80 20.45 4.52
CA ARG A 155 -7.25 21.50 3.58
C ARG A 155 -6.47 22.80 3.70
N ASP A 156 -5.56 22.89 4.66
CA ASP A 156 -4.74 24.07 4.96
C ASP A 156 -3.46 24.19 4.10
N GLY A 157 -3.35 23.37 3.05
CA GLY A 157 -2.25 23.38 2.09
C GLY A 157 -2.47 22.36 0.98
N ASP A 158 -1.38 21.78 0.44
CA ASP A 158 -1.45 20.81 -0.64
C ASP A 158 -0.99 19.41 -0.21
N VAL A 159 -1.86 18.41 -0.40
CA VAL A 159 -1.51 16.98 -0.28
C VAL A 159 -1.68 16.34 -1.63
N ARG A 160 -0.58 15.94 -2.25
CA ARG A 160 -0.55 15.45 -3.63
C ARG A 160 0.32 14.22 -3.78
N MET A 161 0.04 13.47 -4.83
CA MET A 161 0.92 12.42 -5.34
C MET A 161 1.18 12.65 -6.82
N ARG A 162 2.42 12.45 -7.25
CA ARG A 162 2.75 12.31 -8.66
C ARG A 162 2.84 10.82 -8.97
N VAL A 163 2.17 10.36 -10.01
CA VAL A 163 2.29 9.02 -10.57
C VAL A 163 2.64 9.17 -12.04
N HIS A 164 3.88 8.85 -12.39
CA HIS A 164 4.47 9.15 -13.70
C HIS A 164 4.37 10.65 -14.04
N ASP A 165 3.56 10.99 -15.05
CA ASP A 165 3.28 12.32 -15.59
C ASP A 165 1.99 12.94 -15.03
N ARG A 166 1.28 12.24 -14.12
CA ARG A 166 0.00 12.68 -13.55
C ARG A 166 0.17 13.12 -12.10
N THR A 167 -0.34 14.30 -11.76
CA THR A 167 -0.53 14.71 -10.36
C THR A 167 -1.96 14.46 -9.94
N VAL A 168 -2.13 13.78 -8.81
CA VAL A 168 -3.42 13.41 -8.22
C VAL A 168 -3.50 13.89 -6.78
N ARG A 169 -4.73 14.11 -6.32
CA ARG A 169 -5.06 14.53 -4.96
C ARG A 169 -6.17 13.63 -4.42
N TRP A 170 -6.28 13.59 -3.10
CA TRP A 170 -7.34 12.84 -2.44
C TRP A 170 -8.50 13.76 -2.10
N ALA A 171 -9.70 13.20 -2.11
CA ALA A 171 -10.87 13.76 -1.45
C ALA A 171 -11.37 12.74 -0.42
N GLU A 172 -11.86 13.22 0.71
CA GLU A 172 -12.46 12.36 1.73
C GLU A 172 -13.68 11.63 1.14
N GLY A 173 -13.76 10.33 1.39
CA GLY A 173 -14.81 9.45 0.87
C GLY A 173 -14.63 9.04 -0.59
N GLU A 174 -13.63 9.56 -1.30
CA GLU A 174 -13.34 9.18 -2.68
C GLU A 174 -12.16 8.21 -2.80
N THR A 175 -12.21 7.41 -3.86
CA THR A 175 -11.16 6.43 -4.17
C THR A 175 -10.30 6.89 -5.34
N LEU A 176 -9.00 6.62 -5.23
CA LEU A 176 -8.00 6.82 -6.27
C LEU A 176 -7.35 5.46 -6.58
N VAL A 177 -7.39 5.02 -7.83
CA VAL A 177 -6.77 3.77 -8.27
C VAL A 177 -5.62 4.08 -9.22
N PHE A 178 -4.46 3.48 -8.97
CA PHE A 178 -3.25 3.73 -9.74
C PHE A 178 -2.34 2.50 -9.79
N ASP A 179 -1.50 2.46 -10.81
CA ASP A 179 -0.47 1.46 -10.97
C ASP A 179 0.82 1.96 -10.31
N ASP A 180 1.11 1.45 -9.12
CA ASP A 180 2.28 1.85 -8.32
C ASP A 180 3.59 1.37 -8.94
N THR A 181 3.57 0.53 -9.99
CA THR A 181 4.78 0.25 -10.76
C THR A 181 5.27 1.45 -11.53
N TYR A 182 4.47 2.49 -11.77
CA TYR A 182 5.02 3.75 -12.24
C TYR A 182 5.78 4.46 -11.13
N GLN A 183 6.80 5.24 -11.51
CA GLN A 183 7.48 6.11 -10.55
C GLN A 183 6.46 7.04 -9.90
N HIS A 184 6.42 7.02 -8.57
CA HIS A 184 5.48 7.84 -7.82
C HIS A 184 6.12 8.43 -6.56
N GLU A 185 5.59 9.58 -6.16
CA GLU A 185 6.16 10.46 -5.15
C GLU A 185 5.02 11.20 -4.44
N VAL A 186 5.11 11.41 -3.13
CA VAL A 186 3.99 11.93 -2.32
C VAL A 186 4.44 13.07 -1.44
N TRP A 187 3.65 14.13 -1.35
CA TRP A 187 3.88 15.28 -0.48
C TRP A 187 2.66 15.54 0.40
N ASN A 188 2.93 15.90 1.65
CA ASN A 188 1.98 16.50 2.57
C ASN A 188 2.49 17.88 3.00
N ASP A 189 2.27 18.89 2.15
CA ASP A 189 2.67 20.28 2.40
C ASP A 189 1.57 21.02 3.18
N THR A 190 1.10 20.40 4.27
CA THR A 190 0.06 20.93 5.18
C THR A 190 0.49 20.80 6.62
N ASN A 191 -0.23 21.44 7.54
CA ASN A 191 -0.04 21.26 8.98
C ASN A 191 -0.90 20.10 9.54
N GLY A 192 -1.71 19.46 8.70
CA GLY A 192 -2.57 18.33 9.07
C GLY A 192 -1.96 16.97 8.75
N THR A 193 -2.42 15.94 9.47
CA THR A 193 -2.08 14.55 9.14
C THR A 193 -3.03 14.04 8.07
N ARG A 194 -2.49 13.44 7.00
CA ARG A 194 -3.28 12.75 5.98
C ARG A 194 -3.43 11.28 6.32
N VAL A 195 -4.64 10.75 6.24
CA VAL A 195 -4.93 9.33 6.42
C VAL A 195 -5.70 8.80 5.21
N VAL A 196 -5.21 7.70 4.64
CA VAL A 196 -5.90 6.93 3.60
C VAL A 196 -5.96 5.46 4.01
N LEU A 197 -7.00 4.74 3.59
CA LEU A 197 -6.94 3.29 3.53
C LEU A 197 -6.26 2.90 2.22
N LEU A 198 -5.03 2.39 2.32
CA LEU A 198 -4.25 1.89 1.20
C LEU A 198 -4.56 0.40 1.02
N ILE A 199 -4.96 0.03 -0.18
CA ILE A 199 -5.30 -1.33 -0.57
C ILE A 199 -4.46 -1.72 -1.77
N GLN A 200 -3.79 -2.87 -1.68
CA GLN A 200 -3.19 -3.55 -2.82
C GLN A 200 -4.02 -4.79 -3.15
N PHE A 201 -4.33 -4.96 -4.42
CA PHE A 201 -5.13 -6.08 -4.91
C PHE A 201 -4.56 -6.61 -6.24
N GLU A 202 -4.88 -7.84 -6.58
CA GLU A 202 -4.46 -8.48 -7.83
C GLU A 202 -4.96 -7.69 -9.03
N ARG A 203 -4.06 -7.42 -9.98
CA ARG A 203 -4.43 -6.88 -11.29
C ARG A 203 -5.36 -7.87 -11.99
N PRO A 204 -6.49 -7.43 -12.56
CA PRO A 204 -7.30 -8.28 -13.44
C PRO A 204 -6.49 -8.68 -14.69
N LEU A 205 -6.25 -9.98 -14.85
CA LEU A 205 -5.41 -10.56 -15.90
C LEU A 205 -6.12 -11.74 -16.60
N ARG A 206 -5.87 -11.89 -17.91
CA ARG A 206 -6.16 -13.14 -18.65
C ARG A 206 -5.00 -14.14 -18.53
N ASN A 207 -5.27 -15.41 -18.80
CA ASN A 207 -4.22 -16.40 -18.98
C ASN A 207 -3.47 -16.14 -20.31
N PRO A 208 -2.15 -16.41 -20.39
CA PRO A 208 -1.31 -17.02 -19.36
C PRO A 208 -0.73 -16.02 -18.33
N GLY A 209 -0.89 -14.71 -18.51
CA GLY A 209 -0.29 -13.71 -17.62
C GLY A 209 -0.74 -13.82 -16.16
N LYS A 210 -2.00 -14.22 -15.91
CA LYS A 210 -2.49 -14.50 -14.56
C LYS A 210 -1.66 -15.57 -13.85
N TRP A 211 -1.44 -16.72 -14.49
CA TRP A 211 -0.66 -17.82 -13.90
C TRP A 211 0.76 -17.40 -13.51
N ILE A 212 1.36 -16.53 -14.32
CA ILE A 212 2.72 -16.05 -14.08
C ILE A 212 2.74 -15.06 -12.90
N ALA A 213 1.75 -14.15 -12.84
CA ALA A 213 1.60 -13.23 -11.72
C ALA A 213 1.34 -13.98 -10.40
N ASP A 214 0.43 -14.96 -10.42
CA ASP A 214 0.10 -15.79 -9.25
C ASP A 214 1.32 -16.57 -8.75
N LEU A 215 2.10 -17.17 -9.65
CA LEU A 215 3.34 -17.88 -9.30
C LEU A 215 4.35 -16.92 -8.67
N PHE A 216 4.58 -15.76 -9.30
CA PHE A 216 5.51 -14.76 -8.82
C PHE A 216 5.11 -14.25 -7.42
N LEU A 217 3.85 -13.85 -7.24
CA LEU A 217 3.32 -13.41 -5.95
C LEU A 217 3.40 -14.53 -4.90
N GLY A 218 3.12 -15.77 -5.28
CA GLY A 218 3.24 -16.94 -4.42
C GLY A 218 4.68 -17.20 -3.95
N VAL A 219 5.68 -16.94 -4.79
CA VAL A 219 7.10 -17.02 -4.43
C VAL A 219 7.50 -15.86 -3.52
N VAL A 220 7.14 -14.62 -3.88
CA VAL A 220 7.43 -13.43 -3.06
C VAL A 220 6.82 -13.58 -1.67
N ARG A 221 5.57 -14.02 -1.57
CA ARG A 221 4.87 -14.24 -0.29
C ARG A 221 5.57 -15.25 0.62
N ARG A 222 6.19 -16.29 0.04
CA ARG A 222 6.92 -17.33 0.78
C ARG A 222 8.38 -16.98 1.04
N SER A 223 8.88 -15.88 0.48
CA SER A 223 10.26 -15.45 0.70
C SER A 223 10.48 -15.07 2.17
N ALA A 224 11.70 -15.32 2.67
CA ALA A 224 12.09 -14.94 4.02
C ALA A 224 11.82 -13.46 4.30
N PHE A 225 12.01 -12.60 3.29
CA PHE A 225 11.72 -11.18 3.34
C PHE A 225 10.28 -10.85 3.74
N VAL A 226 9.28 -11.42 3.05
CA VAL A 226 7.87 -11.16 3.37
C VAL A 226 7.50 -11.82 4.69
N GLN A 227 7.99 -13.03 4.94
CA GLN A 227 7.71 -13.73 6.18
C GLN A 227 8.30 -12.99 7.40
N ASP A 228 9.47 -12.37 7.26
CA ASP A 228 10.07 -11.48 8.25
C ASP A 228 9.24 -10.23 8.45
N ALA A 229 8.77 -9.58 7.38
CA ALA A 229 7.90 -8.41 7.48
C ALA A 229 6.58 -8.74 8.20
N VAL A 230 5.93 -9.85 7.87
CA VAL A 230 4.70 -10.33 8.53
C VAL A 230 4.97 -10.65 10.01
N ARG A 231 6.08 -11.33 10.33
CA ARG A 231 6.50 -11.58 11.72
C ARG A 231 6.77 -10.28 12.47
N ASN A 232 7.39 -9.29 11.83
CA ASN A 232 7.67 -7.98 12.42
C ASN A 232 6.38 -7.21 12.73
N ILE A 233 5.38 -7.29 11.85
CA ILE A 233 4.04 -6.72 12.13
C ILE A 233 3.40 -7.42 13.33
N GLY A 234 3.38 -8.75 13.34
CA GLY A 234 2.77 -9.53 14.42
C GLY A 234 3.45 -9.33 15.77
N SER A 235 4.80 -9.35 15.80
CA SER A 235 5.58 -9.12 17.03
C SER A 235 5.43 -7.69 17.55
N TRP A 236 5.30 -6.71 16.65
CA TRP A 236 5.05 -5.33 17.04
C TRP A 236 3.65 -5.15 17.65
N ASN A 237 2.60 -5.76 17.08
CA ASN A 237 1.26 -5.75 17.67
C ASN A 237 1.27 -6.38 19.07
N ALA A 238 1.98 -7.50 19.25
CA ALA A 238 2.14 -8.13 20.56
C ALA A 238 2.90 -7.24 21.56
N ALA A 239 3.88 -6.46 21.10
CA ALA A 239 4.61 -5.50 21.95
C ALA A 239 3.74 -4.31 22.35
N VAL A 240 2.88 -3.79 21.47
CA VAL A 240 1.89 -2.75 21.82
C VAL A 240 0.89 -3.27 22.86
N LYS A 241 0.45 -4.52 22.74
CA LYS A 241 -0.42 -5.16 23.73
C LYS A 241 0.19 -5.23 25.14
N GLN A 242 1.52 -5.35 25.26
CA GLN A 242 2.21 -5.32 26.56
C GLN A 242 2.37 -3.91 27.14
N LEU A 243 2.24 -2.88 26.32
CA LEU A 243 2.34 -1.47 26.72
C LEU A 243 0.97 -0.85 27.05
N ASP A 244 -0.12 -1.46 26.58
CA ASP A 244 -1.52 -1.08 26.89
C ASP A 244 -2.07 -1.77 28.16
N VAL A 245 -1.19 -2.37 29.00
CA VAL A 245 -1.50 -2.96 30.32
C VAL A 245 -0.97 -2.08 31.45
#